data_AF-A0A6J0I8X8-F1
#
_entry.id   AF-A0A6J0I8X8-F1
#
_cell.length_a   1.000
_cell.length_b   1.000
_cell.length_c   1.000
_cell.angle_alpha   90.00
_cell.angle_beta   90.00
_cell.angle_gamma   90.00
#
_symmetry.space_group_name_H-M   'P 1'
#
loop_
_entity.id
_entity.type
_entity.pdbx_description
1 polymer ?
#
loop_
_entity_poly.entity_id
_entity_poly.type
_entity_poly.pdbx_seq_one_letter_code
_entity_poly.pdbx_strand_id
1 'polypeptide(L)'
;MRTDRVAPSASSVTSRLLPPHPRPAPAPPVPPAPLRFPEGRTVPLCLQGLQLPPGGRARAPMEEPLALHPVKLYVYDLSKGMARRLSPLMLGKQLDGIWHTSIIVHKDEFFYGSGGISSCAPGGTLLGPPDTVVDLGNTEVTEEIFLEYLSSLGESMFRGESYNLFEHNCNTFSNEVAQFLTGRKIPSYITDLPSEVLATPFGQALRPLLDSIQIQPPGGNTFSRHNGQS
;
A
#
# COMPACT_ATOMS: atom_id res chain seq x y z
N MET A 1 32.71 -14.37 81.02
CA MET A 1 31.88 -15.50 80.56
C MET A 1 31.37 -15.18 79.17
N ARG A 2 31.91 -15.89 78.18
CA ARG A 2 31.52 -15.83 76.77
C ARG A 2 30.20 -16.56 76.58
N THR A 3 29.32 -16.02 75.74
CA THR A 3 28.42 -16.83 74.91
C THR A 3 28.19 -16.10 73.59
N ASP A 4 29.11 -16.36 72.66
CA ASP A 4 28.98 -16.07 71.23
C ASP A 4 27.77 -16.85 70.66
N ARG A 5 26.77 -16.14 70.11
CA ARG A 5 25.79 -16.73 69.20
C ARG A 5 26.24 -16.46 67.77
N VAL A 6 26.90 -17.45 67.20
CA VAL A 6 27.20 -17.57 65.77
C VAL A 6 25.89 -17.97 65.06
N ALA A 7 25.39 -17.10 64.18
CA ALA A 7 24.38 -17.45 63.19
C ALA A 7 25.07 -17.84 61.87
N PRO A 8 24.59 -18.87 61.15
CA PRO A 8 25.33 -19.47 60.05
C PRO A 8 25.22 -18.66 58.76
N SER A 9 26.33 -18.61 58.02
CA SER A 9 26.44 -18.03 56.68
C SER A 9 25.56 -18.78 55.68
N ALA A 10 24.65 -18.07 55.01
CA ALA A 10 23.95 -18.59 53.85
C ALA A 10 24.92 -18.68 52.67
N SER A 11 25.34 -19.89 52.33
CA SER A 11 26.08 -20.19 51.11
C SER A 11 25.25 -19.85 49.88
N SER A 12 25.78 -18.93 49.06
CA SER A 12 25.29 -18.64 47.72
C SER A 12 25.49 -19.87 46.83
N VAL A 13 24.43 -20.64 46.62
CA VAL A 13 24.38 -21.67 45.56
C VAL A 13 23.98 -20.96 44.29
N THR A 14 24.98 -20.46 43.55
CA THR A 14 24.78 -19.96 42.19
C THR A 14 24.61 -21.15 41.27
N SER A 15 23.38 -21.62 41.11
CA SER A 15 23.04 -22.61 40.08
C SER A 15 23.23 -21.96 38.72
N ARG A 16 24.36 -22.24 38.06
CA ARG A 16 24.63 -21.83 36.68
C ARG A 16 23.63 -22.51 35.76
N LEU A 17 22.51 -21.83 35.45
CA LEU A 17 21.65 -22.22 34.33
C LEU A 17 22.47 -22.13 33.04
N LEU A 18 22.68 -23.28 32.40
CA LEU A 18 23.15 -23.34 31.02
C LEU A 18 22.12 -22.62 30.11
N PRO A 19 22.57 -21.82 29.12
CA PRO A 19 21.66 -21.26 28.14
C PRO A 19 21.03 -22.38 27.29
N PRO A 20 19.75 -22.26 26.89
CA PRO A 20 19.12 -23.25 26.03
C PRO A 20 19.79 -23.29 24.65
N HIS A 21 20.03 -24.49 24.14
CA HIS A 21 20.54 -24.69 22.79
C HIS A 21 19.58 -24.08 21.74
N PRO A 22 20.10 -23.43 20.69
CA PRO A 22 19.26 -22.94 19.60
C PRO A 22 18.60 -24.14 18.90
N ARG A 23 17.28 -24.05 18.68
CA ARG A 23 16.56 -25.05 17.86
C ARG A 23 17.05 -24.94 16.41
N PRO A 24 17.26 -26.06 15.72
CA PRO A 24 17.60 -26.03 14.30
C PRO A 24 16.48 -25.35 13.51
N ALA A 25 16.86 -24.51 12.54
CA ALA A 25 15.93 -23.83 11.65
C ALA A 25 15.11 -24.85 10.83
N PRO A 26 13.82 -24.58 10.55
CA PRO A 26 13.02 -25.41 9.66
C PRO A 26 13.63 -25.40 8.26
N ALA A 27 13.68 -26.57 7.62
CA ALA A 27 14.16 -26.71 6.25
C ALA A 27 13.29 -25.90 5.28
N PRO A 28 13.87 -25.32 4.21
CA PRO A 28 13.10 -24.60 3.20
C PRO A 28 12.12 -25.54 2.48
N PRO A 29 10.96 -25.02 2.03
CA PRO A 29 10.00 -25.81 1.28
C PRO A 29 10.60 -26.27 -0.06
N VAL A 30 10.46 -27.57 -0.34
CA VAL A 30 10.86 -28.18 -1.60
C VAL A 30 9.91 -27.68 -2.71
N PRO A 31 10.41 -27.19 -3.86
CA PRO A 31 9.55 -26.77 -4.96
C PRO A 31 8.76 -27.96 -5.53
N PRO A 32 7.51 -27.77 -5.96
CA PRO A 32 6.74 -28.83 -6.60
C PRO A 32 7.40 -29.25 -7.91
N ALA A 33 7.47 -30.56 -8.15
CA ALA A 33 7.97 -31.12 -9.41
C ALA A 33 7.07 -30.68 -10.58
N PRO A 34 7.63 -30.43 -11.78
CA PRO A 34 6.83 -30.07 -12.95
C PRO A 34 5.94 -31.24 -13.37
N LEU A 35 4.65 -30.95 -13.55
CA LEU A 35 3.67 -31.88 -14.11
C LEU A 35 4.07 -32.24 -15.55
N ARG A 36 4.53 -33.47 -15.75
CA ARG A 36 4.65 -34.07 -17.09
C ARG A 36 3.26 -34.37 -17.62
N PHE A 37 2.83 -33.64 -18.64
CA PHE A 37 1.68 -34.02 -19.45
C PHE A 37 2.06 -35.19 -20.37
N PRO A 38 1.24 -36.24 -20.47
CA PRO A 38 1.44 -37.28 -21.46
C PRO A 38 1.09 -36.74 -22.86
N GLU A 39 2.06 -36.78 -23.76
CA GLU A 39 1.82 -36.60 -25.19
C GLU A 39 0.92 -37.73 -25.73
N GLY A 40 -0.13 -37.32 -26.45
CA GLY A 40 -0.78 -38.14 -27.46
C GLY A 40 -1.96 -38.98 -26.98
N ARG A 41 -3.18 -38.61 -27.38
CA ARG A 41 -3.98 -39.37 -28.36
C ARG A 41 -5.41 -38.82 -28.57
N THR A 42 -5.69 -38.57 -29.86
CA THR A 42 -6.97 -38.72 -30.60
C THR A 42 -8.17 -37.84 -30.26
N VAL A 43 -8.48 -36.96 -31.22
CA VAL A 43 -9.74 -36.23 -31.38
C VAL A 43 -10.81 -37.19 -31.94
N PRO A 44 -12.06 -37.20 -31.43
CA PRO A 44 -13.12 -38.02 -32.03
C PRO A 44 -13.60 -37.41 -33.35
N LEU A 45 -13.78 -38.30 -34.32
CA LEU A 45 -14.20 -38.03 -35.69
C LEU A 45 -15.73 -38.13 -35.76
N CYS A 46 -16.46 -37.01 -35.74
CA CYS A 46 -17.82 -36.92 -36.28
C CYS A 46 -18.38 -35.49 -36.24
N LEU A 47 -18.30 -34.76 -37.35
CA LEU A 47 -19.45 -34.38 -38.17
C LEU A 47 -18.97 -33.54 -39.36
N GLN A 48 -19.14 -34.13 -40.54
CA GLN A 48 -19.00 -33.52 -41.85
C GLN A 48 -20.06 -32.42 -42.02
N GLY A 49 -19.74 -31.31 -42.72
CA GLY A 49 -20.80 -30.52 -43.33
C GLY A 49 -20.63 -29.01 -43.56
N LEU A 50 -19.45 -28.40 -43.44
CA LEU A 50 -19.28 -27.00 -43.89
C LEU A 50 -18.07 -26.85 -44.82
N GLN A 51 -18.38 -26.54 -46.07
CA GLN A 51 -17.45 -26.26 -47.15
C GLN A 51 -16.53 -25.08 -46.79
N LEU A 52 -15.23 -25.34 -46.69
CA LEU A 52 -14.21 -24.30 -46.57
C LEU A 52 -13.92 -23.69 -47.96
N PRO A 53 -13.82 -22.36 -48.10
CA PRO A 53 -13.27 -21.75 -49.30
C PRO A 53 -11.75 -22.00 -49.38
N PRO A 54 -11.16 -22.24 -50.57
CA PRO A 54 -9.74 -22.48 -50.70
C PRO A 54 -8.96 -21.16 -50.63
N GLY A 55 -7.97 -21.06 -49.73
CA GLY A 55 -6.88 -20.09 -49.88
C GLY A 55 -6.68 -19.04 -48.78
N GLY A 56 -7.33 -19.14 -47.62
CA GLY A 56 -7.01 -18.30 -46.46
C GLY A 56 -6.02 -18.98 -45.52
N ARG A 57 -4.79 -18.47 -45.40
CA ARG A 57 -3.95 -18.78 -44.23
C ARG A 57 -4.78 -18.44 -42.98
N ALA A 58 -5.11 -19.43 -42.17
CA ALA A 58 -5.64 -19.20 -40.83
C ALA A 58 -4.57 -18.41 -40.06
N ARG A 59 -4.74 -17.09 -39.99
CA ARG A 59 -3.95 -16.23 -39.12
C ARG A 59 -4.41 -16.62 -37.71
N ALA A 60 -3.50 -17.16 -36.90
CA ALA A 60 -3.75 -17.32 -35.48
C ALA A 60 -4.30 -15.98 -34.94
N PRO A 61 -5.23 -15.99 -33.97
CA PRO A 61 -5.58 -14.76 -33.29
C PRO A 61 -4.27 -14.17 -32.79
N MET A 62 -3.88 -12.99 -33.30
CA MET A 62 -2.77 -12.28 -32.70
C MET A 62 -3.25 -11.92 -31.31
N GLU A 63 -2.65 -12.49 -30.28
CA GLU A 63 -2.71 -11.91 -28.94
C GLU A 63 -2.23 -10.47 -29.10
N GLU A 64 -3.19 -9.52 -29.07
CA GLU A 64 -2.87 -8.11 -28.94
C GLU A 64 -1.95 -7.98 -27.72
N PRO A 65 -0.75 -7.36 -27.85
CA PRO A 65 0.14 -7.19 -26.73
C PRO A 65 -0.62 -6.50 -25.60
N LEU A 66 -0.67 -7.13 -24.43
CA LEU A 66 -1.32 -6.54 -23.26
C LEU A 66 -0.74 -5.14 -23.04
N ALA A 67 -1.59 -4.12 -23.17
CA ALA A 67 -1.18 -2.73 -23.00
C ALA A 67 -0.82 -2.52 -21.53
N LEU A 68 0.48 -2.37 -21.26
CA LEU A 68 1.00 -2.11 -19.93
C LEU A 68 1.05 -0.60 -19.66
N HIS A 69 0.46 -0.20 -18.55
CA HIS A 69 0.40 1.19 -18.11
C HIS A 69 1.31 1.40 -16.91
N PRO A 70 2.26 2.37 -16.94
CA PRO A 70 3.13 2.62 -15.79
C PRO A 70 2.34 3.20 -14.62
N VAL A 71 2.62 2.71 -13.42
CA VAL A 71 2.03 3.16 -12.16
C VAL A 71 3.14 3.78 -11.31
N LYS A 72 2.91 5.01 -10.84
CA LYS A 72 3.84 5.72 -9.96
C LYS A 72 3.13 6.17 -8.69
N LEU A 73 3.91 6.33 -7.64
CA LEU A 73 3.50 6.97 -6.40
C LEU A 73 4.21 8.31 -6.31
N TYR A 74 3.45 9.39 -6.22
CA TYR A 74 4.01 10.69 -5.84
C TYR A 74 3.98 10.81 -4.32
N VAL A 75 5.07 11.33 -3.77
CA VAL A 75 5.27 11.53 -2.34
C VAL A 75 5.57 12.99 -2.10
N TYR A 76 4.82 13.58 -1.18
CA TYR A 76 4.93 14.97 -0.77
C TYR A 76 5.19 15.04 0.73
N ASP A 77 6.12 15.90 1.14
CA ASP A 77 6.26 16.31 2.53
C ASP A 77 5.43 17.57 2.77
N LEU A 78 4.28 17.40 3.43
CA LEU A 78 3.40 18.52 3.79
C LEU A 78 4.06 19.52 4.74
N SER A 79 5.11 19.12 5.46
CA SER A 79 5.86 20.00 6.34
C SER A 79 6.97 20.79 5.63
N LYS A 80 7.27 20.45 4.36
CA LYS A 80 8.37 21.04 3.57
C LYS A 80 9.70 21.10 4.33
N GLY A 81 10.05 19.99 4.99
CA GLY A 81 11.27 19.80 5.75
C GLY A 81 11.22 20.30 7.20
N MET A 82 10.11 20.92 7.62
CA MET A 82 9.96 21.39 9.01
C MET A 82 9.82 20.25 10.00
N ALA A 83 9.11 19.16 9.65
CA ALA A 83 9.00 17.99 10.51
C ALA A 83 10.38 17.43 10.85
N ARG A 84 11.26 17.31 9.85
CA ARG A 84 12.64 16.84 10.05
C ARG A 84 13.44 17.68 11.03
N ARG A 85 13.21 18.99 11.08
CA ARG A 85 13.94 19.91 11.96
C ARG A 85 13.35 20.00 13.36
N LEU A 86 12.02 19.95 13.47
CA LEU A 86 11.32 20.24 14.72
C LEU A 86 10.89 18.98 15.49
N SER A 87 10.73 17.84 14.83
CA SER A 87 10.21 16.64 15.48
C SER A 87 11.07 16.16 16.65
N PRO A 88 12.43 16.23 16.64
CA PRO A 88 13.20 15.80 17.80
C PRO A 88 12.91 16.63 19.05
N LEU A 89 12.64 17.93 18.87
CA LEU A 89 12.33 18.84 19.97
C LEU A 89 10.88 18.68 20.46
N MET A 90 9.93 18.48 19.55
CA MET A 90 8.50 18.44 19.87
C MET A 90 8.02 17.05 20.30
N LEU A 91 8.46 16.01 19.60
CA LEU A 91 8.02 14.63 19.80
C LEU A 91 9.03 13.78 20.58
N GLY A 92 10.26 14.29 20.80
CA GLY A 92 11.36 13.46 21.30
C GLY A 92 11.78 12.35 20.33
N LYS A 93 11.35 12.45 19.06
CA LYS A 93 11.55 11.44 18.02
C LYS A 93 11.84 12.11 16.67
N GLN A 94 12.77 11.55 15.92
CA GLN A 94 13.02 11.99 14.54
C GLN A 94 11.92 11.46 13.61
N LEU A 95 11.29 12.38 12.88
CA LEU A 95 10.39 12.12 11.75
C LEU A 95 11.00 12.80 10.54
N ASP A 96 11.03 12.14 9.39
CA ASP A 96 11.66 12.71 8.19
C ASP A 96 10.73 13.61 7.37
N GLY A 97 9.42 13.52 7.59
CA GLY A 97 8.40 14.30 6.89
C GLY A 97 6.99 13.99 7.38
N ILE A 98 6.02 14.75 6.89
CA ILE A 98 4.59 14.43 6.99
C ILE A 98 4.13 14.01 5.60
N TRP A 99 4.04 12.70 5.38
CA TRP A 99 3.85 12.14 4.06
C TRP A 99 2.40 12.23 3.59
N HIS A 100 2.21 12.89 2.45
CA HIS A 100 1.03 12.77 1.61
C HIS A 100 1.40 12.05 0.32
N THR A 101 0.56 11.12 -0.13
CA THR A 101 0.79 10.37 -1.35
C THR A 101 -0.41 10.34 -2.27
N SER A 102 -0.12 10.11 -3.55
CA SER A 102 -1.08 9.97 -4.63
C SER A 102 -0.58 8.96 -5.67
N ILE A 103 -1.52 8.35 -6.39
CA ILE A 103 -1.25 7.36 -7.45
C ILE A 103 -1.34 8.03 -8.81
N ILE A 104 -0.34 7.76 -9.65
CA ILE A 104 -0.27 8.28 -11.01
C ILE A 104 -0.36 7.10 -11.96
N VAL A 105 -1.42 7.10 -12.76
CA VAL A 105 -1.71 6.08 -13.77
C VAL A 105 -2.59 6.71 -14.85
N HIS A 106 -2.55 6.20 -16.08
CA HIS A 106 -3.32 6.75 -17.21
C HIS A 106 -3.16 8.27 -17.42
N LYS A 107 -2.00 8.83 -17.03
CA LYS A 107 -1.61 10.25 -17.12
C LYS A 107 -2.26 11.19 -16.12
N ASP A 108 -3.08 10.68 -15.21
CA ASP A 108 -3.70 11.47 -14.14
C ASP A 108 -3.14 11.08 -12.77
N GLU A 109 -3.27 12.01 -11.83
CA GLU A 109 -2.96 11.84 -10.42
C GLU A 109 -4.24 11.69 -9.60
N PHE A 110 -4.30 10.64 -8.78
CA PHE A 110 -5.44 10.26 -7.97
C PHE A 110 -5.06 10.25 -6.49
N PHE A 111 -5.88 10.89 -5.67
CA PHE A 111 -5.64 10.98 -4.22
C PHE A 111 -6.96 10.99 -3.45
N TYR A 112 -6.85 10.76 -2.15
CA TYR A 112 -7.98 10.77 -1.24
C TYR A 112 -7.77 11.82 -0.15
N GLY A 113 -8.84 12.56 0.13
CA GLY A 113 -8.89 13.56 1.19
C GLY A 113 -10.29 13.65 1.80
N SER A 114 -10.53 14.66 2.62
CA SER A 114 -11.84 14.87 3.25
C SER A 114 -12.98 15.17 2.28
N GLY A 115 -12.66 15.56 1.04
CA GLY A 115 -13.62 15.69 -0.06
C GLY A 115 -13.92 14.39 -0.79
N GLY A 116 -13.29 13.26 -0.40
CA GLY A 116 -13.38 11.98 -1.10
C GLY A 116 -12.24 11.77 -2.10
N ILE A 117 -12.40 10.79 -2.98
CA ILE A 117 -11.43 10.52 -4.04
C ILE A 117 -11.48 11.65 -5.07
N SER A 118 -10.31 12.19 -5.41
CA SER A 118 -10.15 13.30 -6.34
C SER A 118 -9.06 12.98 -7.37
N SER A 119 -9.16 13.59 -8.55
CA SER A 119 -8.09 13.55 -9.56
C SER A 119 -7.67 14.93 -10.05
N CYS A 120 -6.43 15.01 -10.55
CA CYS A 120 -5.90 16.17 -11.25
C CYS A 120 -4.80 15.74 -12.24
N ALA A 121 -4.31 16.69 -13.04
CA ALA A 121 -3.06 16.47 -13.77
C ALA A 121 -1.90 16.26 -12.79
N PRO A 122 -0.87 15.44 -13.10
CA PRO A 122 0.24 15.18 -12.19
C PRO A 122 0.97 16.45 -11.72
N GLY A 123 1.02 16.64 -10.40
CA GLY A 123 1.54 17.85 -9.75
C GLY A 123 0.62 19.07 -9.85
N GLY A 124 -0.67 18.86 -10.19
CA GLY A 124 -1.65 19.91 -10.47
C GLY A 124 -2.35 20.48 -9.24
N THR A 125 -2.10 19.93 -8.06
CA THR A 125 -2.60 20.49 -6.80
C THR A 125 -1.76 21.69 -6.35
N LEU A 126 -2.24 22.43 -5.34
CA LEU A 126 -1.49 23.52 -4.71
C LEU A 126 -0.17 23.06 -4.06
N LEU A 127 0.01 21.75 -3.84
CA LEU A 127 1.27 21.19 -3.35
C LEU A 127 2.42 21.32 -4.36
N GLY A 128 2.08 21.50 -5.65
CA GLY A 128 3.03 21.61 -6.74
C GLY A 128 3.67 20.27 -7.11
N PRO A 129 4.93 20.27 -7.60
CA PRO A 129 5.64 19.03 -7.92
C PRO A 129 5.89 18.14 -6.68
N PRO A 130 5.92 16.81 -6.86
CA PRO A 130 6.23 15.89 -5.77
C PRO A 130 7.67 16.01 -5.29
N ASP A 131 7.88 15.77 -4.00
CA ASP A 131 9.21 15.72 -3.40
C ASP A 131 9.95 14.42 -3.79
N THR A 132 9.21 13.33 -4.04
CA THR A 132 9.75 12.06 -4.53
C THR A 132 8.74 11.35 -5.43
N VAL A 133 9.25 10.67 -6.47
CA VAL A 133 8.47 9.80 -7.35
C VAL A 133 8.98 8.37 -7.20
N VAL A 134 8.10 7.46 -6.80
CA VAL A 134 8.41 6.04 -6.64
C VAL A 134 7.75 5.25 -7.77
N ASP A 135 8.52 4.39 -8.43
CA ASP A 135 8.01 3.47 -9.46
C ASP A 135 7.35 2.25 -8.79
N LEU A 136 6.06 2.03 -9.09
CA LEU A 136 5.31 0.88 -8.58
C LEU A 136 5.22 -0.27 -9.58
N GLY A 137 5.70 -0.08 -10.81
CA GLY A 137 5.67 -1.05 -11.91
C GLY A 137 4.64 -0.69 -12.98
N ASN A 138 4.04 -1.71 -13.58
CA ASN A 138 3.04 -1.56 -14.61
C ASN A 138 1.76 -2.30 -14.24
N THR A 139 0.64 -1.87 -14.82
CA THR A 139 -0.66 -2.51 -14.70
C THR A 139 -1.26 -2.80 -16.07
N GLU A 140 -2.02 -3.90 -16.16
CA GLU A 140 -2.86 -4.24 -17.30
C GLU A 140 -4.28 -3.68 -17.15
N VAL A 141 -4.62 -3.14 -15.97
CA VAL A 141 -5.91 -2.51 -15.72
C VAL A 141 -6.06 -1.32 -16.65
N THR A 142 -7.14 -1.31 -17.42
CA THR A 142 -7.49 -0.21 -18.32
C THR A 142 -8.06 0.96 -17.52
N GLU A 143 -7.98 2.16 -18.08
CA GLU A 143 -8.53 3.37 -17.46
C GLU A 143 -10.01 3.22 -17.08
N GLU A 144 -10.83 2.64 -17.95
CA GLU A 144 -12.26 2.41 -17.69
C GLU A 144 -12.50 1.58 -16.43
N ILE A 145 -11.90 0.38 -16.35
CA ILE A 145 -11.97 -0.51 -15.18
C ILE A 145 -11.44 0.20 -13.93
N PHE A 146 -10.36 0.98 -14.05
CA PHE A 146 -9.81 1.71 -12.92
C PHE A 146 -10.75 2.78 -12.39
N LEU A 147 -11.39 3.56 -13.27
CA LEU A 147 -12.36 4.58 -12.87
C LEU A 147 -13.62 3.98 -12.24
N GLU A 148 -14.09 2.82 -12.72
CA GLU A 148 -15.18 2.08 -12.08
C GLU A 148 -14.81 1.59 -10.68
N TYR A 149 -13.59 1.06 -10.53
CA TYR A 149 -13.06 0.67 -9.23
C TYR A 149 -13.00 1.85 -8.25
N LEU A 150 -12.48 3.01 -8.69
CA LEU A 150 -12.45 4.22 -7.87
C LEU A 150 -13.85 4.72 -7.50
N SER A 151 -14.82 4.66 -8.42
CA SER A 151 -16.21 5.01 -8.10
C SER A 151 -16.76 4.12 -6.99
N SER A 152 -16.55 2.80 -7.10
CA SER A 152 -16.98 1.84 -6.07
C SER A 152 -16.31 2.09 -4.71
N LEU A 153 -15.02 2.41 -4.70
CA LEU A 153 -14.30 2.79 -3.48
C LEU A 153 -14.87 4.07 -2.86
N GLY A 154 -15.11 5.10 -3.67
CA GLY A 154 -15.64 6.40 -3.22
C GLY A 154 -17.06 6.31 -2.69
N GLU A 155 -17.86 5.37 -3.21
CA GLU A 155 -19.21 5.09 -2.71
C GLU A 155 -19.22 4.22 -1.44
N SER A 156 -18.11 3.57 -1.08
CA SER A 156 -18.03 2.65 0.04
C SER A 156 -17.05 3.14 1.12
N MET A 157 -15.80 2.67 1.10
CA MET A 157 -14.83 2.89 2.17
C MET A 157 -14.18 4.27 2.11
N PHE A 158 -13.99 4.85 0.91
CA PHE A 158 -13.27 6.09 0.69
C PHE A 158 -14.20 7.28 0.43
N ARG A 159 -15.28 7.35 1.20
CA ARG A 159 -16.12 8.55 1.29
C ARG A 159 -15.36 9.68 1.98
N GLY A 160 -15.62 10.93 1.63
CA GLY A 160 -14.95 12.07 2.28
C GLY A 160 -15.16 12.11 3.80
N GLU A 161 -16.36 11.74 4.26
CA GLU A 161 -16.73 11.65 5.68
C GLU A 161 -15.95 10.57 6.45
N SER A 162 -15.43 9.56 5.76
CA SER A 162 -14.64 8.47 6.34
C SER A 162 -13.17 8.84 6.52
N TYR A 163 -12.77 10.05 6.13
CA TYR A 163 -11.38 10.48 6.21
C TYR A 163 -10.94 10.63 7.68
N ASN A 164 -9.87 9.93 8.05
CA ASN A 164 -9.20 10.06 9.33
C ASN A 164 -7.70 10.17 9.12
N LEU A 165 -7.07 11.21 9.69
CA LEU A 165 -5.66 11.51 9.49
C LEU A 165 -4.72 10.33 9.80
N PHE A 166 -5.05 9.49 10.79
CA PHE A 166 -4.19 8.40 11.23
C PHE A 166 -4.57 7.04 10.65
N GLU A 167 -5.86 6.73 10.62
CA GLU A 167 -6.34 5.38 10.33
C GLU A 167 -6.83 5.22 8.88
N HIS A 168 -7.34 6.29 8.27
CA HIS A 168 -7.97 6.22 6.96
C HIS A 168 -7.71 7.50 6.14
N ASN A 169 -6.49 7.59 5.59
CA ASN A 169 -5.98 8.79 4.94
C ASN A 169 -5.53 8.52 3.49
N CYS A 170 -4.94 9.53 2.85
CA CYS A 170 -4.37 9.44 1.51
C CYS A 170 -3.38 8.28 1.30
N ASN A 171 -2.62 7.90 2.33
CA ASN A 171 -1.65 6.82 2.27
C ASN A 171 -2.33 5.45 2.35
N THR A 172 -3.40 5.32 3.15
CA THR A 172 -4.26 4.14 3.15
C THR A 172 -4.86 3.92 1.75
N PHE A 173 -5.40 4.99 1.15
CA PHE A 173 -5.92 4.96 -0.22
C PHE A 173 -4.86 4.53 -1.24
N SER A 174 -3.71 5.21 -1.26
CA SER A 174 -2.64 4.92 -2.22
C SER A 174 -2.11 3.49 -2.06
N ASN A 175 -2.07 2.96 -0.84
CA ASN A 175 -1.68 1.58 -0.59
C ASN A 175 -2.69 0.55 -1.13
N GLU A 176 -3.99 0.78 -0.95
CA GLU A 176 -5.04 -0.09 -1.51
C GLU A 176 -5.02 -0.07 -3.03
N VAL A 177 -4.95 1.13 -3.63
CA VAL A 177 -4.91 1.29 -5.09
C VAL A 177 -3.64 0.70 -5.68
N ALA A 178 -2.47 0.89 -5.06
CA ALA A 178 -1.22 0.28 -5.53
C ALA A 178 -1.31 -1.25 -5.55
N GLN A 179 -1.92 -1.85 -4.52
CA GLN A 179 -2.13 -3.30 -4.45
C GLN A 179 -3.08 -3.78 -5.53
N PHE A 180 -4.18 -3.07 -5.78
CA PHE A 180 -5.11 -3.41 -6.85
C PHE A 180 -4.44 -3.35 -8.24
N LEU A 181 -3.70 -2.29 -8.54
CA LEU A 181 -3.10 -2.08 -9.86
C LEU A 181 -1.89 -2.97 -10.12
N THR A 182 -1.04 -3.21 -9.11
CA THR A 182 0.30 -3.81 -9.31
C THR A 182 0.58 -5.01 -8.41
N GLY A 183 -0.30 -5.33 -7.46
CA GLY A 183 -0.05 -6.34 -6.42
C GLY A 183 0.99 -5.92 -5.37
N ARG A 184 1.48 -4.67 -5.40
CA ARG A 184 2.53 -4.16 -4.52
C ARG A 184 1.97 -3.14 -3.54
N LYS A 185 2.57 -3.10 -2.35
CA LYS A 185 2.31 -2.07 -1.33
C LYS A 185 3.21 -0.86 -1.54
N ILE A 186 2.80 0.28 -1.01
CA ILE A 186 3.66 1.47 -0.93
C ILE A 186 4.72 1.29 0.18
N PRO A 187 5.80 2.09 0.18
CA PRO A 187 6.84 1.98 1.20
C PRO A 187 6.31 2.12 2.64
N SER A 188 6.71 1.22 3.54
CA SER A 188 6.13 1.15 4.88
C SER A 188 6.43 2.37 5.75
N TYR A 189 7.55 3.05 5.54
CA TYR A 189 7.86 4.30 6.26
C TYR A 189 6.81 5.41 6.05
N ILE A 190 5.98 5.30 5.00
CA ILE A 190 4.85 6.19 4.74
C ILE A 190 3.61 5.74 5.53
N THR A 191 3.27 4.45 5.48
CA THR A 191 2.07 3.89 6.14
C THR A 191 2.21 3.80 7.66
N ASP A 192 3.44 3.67 8.17
CA ASP A 192 3.72 3.47 9.59
C ASP A 192 3.81 4.80 10.36
N LEU A 193 3.94 5.94 9.65
CA LEU A 193 4.09 7.28 10.22
C LEU A 193 3.00 7.63 11.27
N PRO A 194 1.69 7.37 11.05
CA PRO A 194 0.66 7.55 12.06
C PRO A 194 0.96 6.86 13.39
N SER A 195 1.33 5.58 13.34
CA SER A 195 1.64 4.79 14.53
C SER A 195 2.90 5.31 15.23
N GLU A 196 3.88 5.77 14.46
CA GLU A 196 5.10 6.36 15.00
C GLU A 196 4.85 7.67 15.77
N VAL A 197 3.92 8.50 15.30
CA VAL A 197 3.51 9.73 15.98
C VAL A 197 2.73 9.40 17.25
N LEU A 198 1.73 8.51 17.16
CA LEU A 198 0.89 8.12 18.28
C LEU A 198 1.66 7.35 19.37
N ALA A 199 2.78 6.73 19.06
CA ALA A 199 3.66 6.11 20.06
C ALA A 199 4.36 7.13 20.99
N THR A 200 4.25 8.44 20.71
CA THR A 200 4.89 9.49 21.53
C THR A 200 3.91 10.12 22.53
N PRO A 201 4.38 10.58 23.72
CA PRO A 201 3.52 11.29 24.67
C PRO A 201 2.85 12.54 24.06
N PHE A 202 3.57 13.24 23.17
CA PHE A 202 3.05 14.38 22.43
C PHE A 202 1.92 14.00 21.47
N GLY A 203 2.10 12.93 20.70
CA GLY A 203 1.07 12.40 19.81
C GLY A 203 -0.20 11.98 20.56
N GLN A 204 -0.05 11.36 21.73
CA GLN A 204 -1.19 11.03 22.60
C GLN A 204 -1.90 12.28 23.14
N ALA A 205 -1.15 13.30 23.56
CA ALA A 205 -1.72 14.55 24.07
C ALA A 205 -2.47 15.34 22.98
N LEU A 206 -1.97 15.32 21.74
CA LEU A 206 -2.59 16.02 20.61
C LEU A 206 -3.58 15.17 19.81
N ARG A 207 -3.77 13.89 20.14
CA ARG A 207 -4.67 13.00 19.40
C ARG A 207 -6.06 13.62 19.13
N PRO A 208 -6.75 14.24 20.12
CA PRO A 208 -8.06 14.85 19.84
C PRO A 208 -8.02 16.01 18.84
N LEU A 209 -6.92 16.77 18.82
CA LEU A 209 -6.71 17.85 17.85
C LEU A 209 -6.39 17.28 16.47
N LEU A 210 -5.51 16.28 16.41
CA LEU A 210 -5.07 15.66 15.16
C LEU A 210 -6.19 14.87 14.49
N ASP A 211 -7.08 14.24 15.26
CA ASP A 211 -8.28 13.57 14.76
C ASP A 211 -9.27 14.54 14.10
N SER A 212 -9.23 15.84 14.47
CA SER A 212 -10.05 16.88 13.85
C SER A 212 -9.45 17.44 12.55
N ILE A 213 -8.21 17.06 12.21
CA ILE A 213 -7.54 17.56 11.01
C ILE A 213 -8.01 16.77 9.79
N GLN A 214 -8.52 17.51 8.82
CA GLN A 214 -8.90 17.02 7.52
C GLN A 214 -7.91 17.54 6.46
N ILE A 215 -7.41 16.66 5.61
CA ILE A 215 -6.49 17.03 4.52
C ILE A 215 -7.24 16.89 3.20
N GLN A 216 -7.26 17.98 2.43
CA GLN A 216 -7.73 18.00 1.05
C GLN A 216 -6.83 18.96 0.25
N PRO A 217 -5.86 18.45 -0.53
CA PRO A 217 -5.08 19.29 -1.43
C PRO A 217 -5.99 20.01 -2.44
N PRO A 218 -5.99 21.35 -2.49
CA PRO A 218 -6.77 22.09 -3.48
C PRO A 218 -6.25 21.85 -4.90
N GLY A 219 -7.15 21.82 -5.88
CA GLY A 219 -6.81 21.66 -7.31
C GLY A 219 -7.24 20.32 -7.92
N GLY A 220 -7.73 19.38 -7.11
CA GLY A 220 -8.36 18.16 -7.61
C GLY A 220 -9.87 18.32 -7.84
N ASN A 221 -10.39 17.56 -8.81
CA ASN A 221 -11.82 17.39 -9.02
C ASN A 221 -12.28 16.12 -8.31
N THR A 222 -13.25 16.24 -7.40
CA THR A 222 -13.83 15.09 -6.71
C THR A 222 -14.58 14.20 -7.70
N PHE A 223 -14.39 12.88 -7.61
CA PHE A 223 -15.22 11.91 -8.32
C PHE A 223 -16.65 11.96 -7.76
N SER A 224 -17.52 12.73 -8.39
CA SER A 224 -18.96 12.65 -8.19
C SER A 224 -19.60 12.20 -9.49
N ARG A 225 -19.72 10.89 -9.70
CA ARG A 225 -20.63 10.37 -10.72
C ARG A 225 -22.05 10.54 -10.18
N HIS A 226 -22.57 11.77 -10.23
CA HIS A 226 -24.00 11.98 -10.07
C HIS A 226 -24.66 11.29 -11.26
N ASN A 227 -25.35 10.19 -10.95
CA ASN A 227 -26.26 9.54 -11.87
C ASN A 227 -27.26 10.60 -12.35
N GLY A 228 -27.15 11.01 -13.61
CA GLY A 228 -28.07 11.96 -14.21
C GLY A 228 -29.49 11.41 -14.15
N GLN A 229 -30.41 12.20 -13.60
CA GLN A 229 -31.80 12.14 -13.99
C GLN A 229 -32.11 13.45 -14.73
N SER A 230 -32.41 13.26 -16.02
CA SER A 230 -33.05 14.24 -16.90
C SER A 230 -34.43 14.65 -16.39
#